data_AF-A0A8T0ACM3-F1
#
_entry.id   AF-A0A8T0ACM3-F1
#
_cell.length_a   1.000
_cell.length_b   1.000
_cell.length_c   1.000
_cell.angle_alpha   90.00
_cell.angle_beta   90.00
_cell.angle_gamma   90.00
#
_symmetry.space_group_name_H-M   'P 1'
#
loop_
_entity.id
_entity.type
_entity.pdbx_description
1 polymer ?
#
loop_
_entity_poly.entity_id
_entity_poly.type
_entity_poly.pdbx_seq_one_letter_code
_entity_poly.pdbx_strand_id
1 'polypeptide(L)'
;MERLRQIEEQTKKAQQDLEEQTRRALELEQERRTAQEEAERLEKERRLAEDAKLTLLQQAENQMKNQEHLATELAELTSKISLLEDAKKKKEEEATLWQQKATVVQEDLEKTKEELQKTVMAAHVQEPVHGESDHDESDESSAEASAELTNGAAYKDRSEEERMTEAEKNERVQKHLQALSTELANARDETKKTQNDIIHAENVRAGRDKYKTLRQIRSGNTKQRIDEFECM
;
A
#
# COMPACT_ATOMS: atom_id res chain seq x y z
N MET A 1 -75.87 10.85 79.88
CA MET A 1 -75.56 11.88 78.87
C MET A 1 -74.05 12.07 78.69
N GLU A 2 -73.26 12.28 79.75
CA GLU A 2 -71.81 12.50 79.62
C GLU A 2 -71.02 11.33 79.00
N ARG A 3 -71.28 10.08 79.41
CA ARG A 3 -70.59 8.90 78.82
C ARG A 3 -70.78 8.75 77.31
N LEU A 4 -71.97 9.11 76.80
CA LEU A 4 -72.28 9.04 75.36
C LEU A 4 -71.49 10.09 74.57
N ARG A 5 -71.43 11.33 75.09
CA ARG A 5 -70.57 12.39 74.50
C ARG A 5 -69.09 11.99 74.47
N GLN A 6 -68.62 11.34 75.53
CA GLN A 6 -67.22 10.91 75.63
C GLN A 6 -66.87 9.84 74.58
N ILE A 7 -67.81 8.91 74.33
CA ILE A 7 -67.67 7.88 73.28
C ILE A 7 -67.72 8.51 71.89
N GLU A 8 -68.64 9.45 71.64
CA GLU A 8 -68.72 10.17 70.37
C GLU A 8 -67.43 10.95 70.07
N GLU A 9 -66.87 11.63 71.07
CA GLU A 9 -65.61 12.37 70.95
C GLU A 9 -64.41 11.44 70.70
N GLN A 10 -64.33 10.32 71.39
CA GLN A 10 -63.31 9.29 71.15
C GLN A 10 -63.41 8.68 69.75
N THR A 11 -64.64 8.40 69.30
CA THR A 11 -64.87 7.82 67.96
C THR A 11 -64.49 8.82 66.87
N LYS A 12 -64.85 10.10 67.05
CA LYS A 12 -64.47 11.17 66.14
C LYS A 12 -62.96 11.36 66.07
N LYS A 13 -62.27 11.30 67.22
CA LYS A 13 -60.81 11.38 67.27
C LYS A 13 -60.14 10.19 66.58
N ALA A 14 -60.61 8.97 66.86
CA ALA A 14 -60.09 7.77 66.21
C ALA A 14 -60.31 7.79 64.68
N GLN A 15 -61.44 8.34 64.22
CA GLN A 15 -61.72 8.50 62.79
C GLN A 15 -60.79 9.53 62.14
N GLN A 16 -60.54 10.66 62.80
CA GLN A 16 -59.57 11.67 62.33
C GLN A 16 -58.14 11.10 62.28
N ASP A 17 -57.72 10.38 63.32
CA ASP A 17 -56.40 9.74 63.35
C ASP A 17 -56.28 8.69 62.23
N LEU A 18 -57.33 7.91 61.97
CA LEU A 18 -57.35 6.94 60.87
C LEU A 18 -57.28 7.61 59.49
N GLU A 19 -58.03 8.69 59.28
CA GLU A 19 -57.97 9.48 58.04
C GLU A 19 -56.58 10.08 57.82
N GLU A 20 -55.94 10.58 58.87
CA GLU A 20 -54.57 11.12 58.80
C GLU A 20 -53.53 10.03 58.49
N GLN A 21 -53.64 8.85 59.13
CA GLN A 21 -52.78 7.70 58.82
C GLN A 21 -52.97 7.22 57.38
N THR A 22 -54.21 7.19 56.91
CA THR A 22 -54.53 6.78 55.54
C THR A 22 -53.94 7.76 54.52
N ARG A 23 -54.06 9.08 54.77
CA ARG A 23 -53.45 10.11 53.94
C ARG A 23 -51.93 9.98 53.90
N ARG A 24 -51.30 9.81 55.07
CA ARG A 24 -49.84 9.65 55.18
C ARG A 24 -49.33 8.39 54.48
N ALA A 25 -50.07 7.28 54.57
CA ALA A 25 -49.74 6.05 53.85
C ALA A 25 -49.79 6.26 52.33
N LEU A 26 -50.79 6.99 51.82
CA LEU A 26 -50.92 7.29 50.39
C LEU A 26 -49.77 8.19 49.88
N GLU A 27 -49.39 9.21 50.66
CA GLU A 27 -48.25 10.09 50.35
C GLU A 27 -46.93 9.28 50.27
N LEU A 28 -46.68 8.41 51.24
CA LEU A 28 -45.49 7.55 51.25
C LEU A 28 -45.49 6.55 50.08
N GLU A 29 -46.65 6.00 49.70
CA GLU A 29 -46.76 5.10 48.56
C GLU A 29 -46.49 5.84 47.24
N GLN A 30 -46.96 7.07 47.11
CA GLN A 30 -46.67 7.92 45.96
C GLN A 30 -45.19 8.27 45.88
N GLU A 31 -44.56 8.66 46.99
CA GLU A 31 -43.12 8.92 47.05
C GLU A 31 -42.32 7.67 46.69
N ARG A 32 -42.68 6.50 47.25
CA ARG A 32 -42.05 5.21 46.93
C ARG A 32 -42.15 4.91 45.44
N ARG A 33 -43.31 5.16 44.83
CA ARG A 33 -43.52 4.96 43.39
C ARG A 33 -42.63 5.89 42.57
N THR A 34 -42.57 7.18 42.90
CA THR A 34 -41.69 8.13 42.19
C THR A 34 -40.22 7.76 42.31
N ALA A 35 -39.77 7.34 43.50
CA ALA A 35 -38.40 6.89 43.72
C ALA A 35 -38.08 5.61 42.94
N GLN A 36 -39.04 4.69 42.83
CA GLN A 36 -38.88 3.47 42.04
C GLN A 36 -38.79 3.78 40.53
N GLU A 37 -39.66 4.64 40.01
CA GLU A 37 -39.65 5.05 38.61
C GLU A 37 -38.34 5.78 38.24
N GLU A 38 -37.84 6.64 39.14
CA GLU A 38 -36.54 7.29 38.97
C GLU A 38 -35.37 6.31 39.03
N ALA A 39 -35.39 5.36 39.96
CA ALA A 39 -34.37 4.31 40.04
C ALA A 39 -34.34 3.44 38.77
N GLU A 40 -35.50 3.08 38.22
CA GLU A 40 -35.59 2.34 36.95
C GLU A 40 -35.08 3.16 35.76
N ARG A 41 -35.33 4.47 35.74
CA ARG A 41 -34.77 5.38 34.72
C ARG A 41 -33.24 5.42 34.80
N LEU A 42 -32.69 5.60 36.00
CA LEU A 42 -31.24 5.64 36.22
C LEU A 42 -30.57 4.31 35.87
N GLU A 43 -31.19 3.17 36.19
CA GLU A 43 -30.65 1.85 35.83
C GLU A 43 -30.63 1.63 34.30
N LYS A 44 -31.65 2.10 33.58
CA LYS A 44 -31.65 2.08 32.10
C LYS A 44 -30.53 2.93 31.53
N GLU A 45 -30.35 4.14 32.05
CA GLU A 45 -29.28 5.03 31.62
C GLU A 45 -27.89 4.45 31.92
N ARG A 46 -27.71 3.85 33.10
CA ARG A 46 -26.48 3.13 33.48
C ARG A 46 -26.16 2.01 32.49
N ARG A 47 -27.14 1.18 32.12
CA ARG A 47 -26.96 0.11 31.13
C ARG A 47 -26.57 0.64 29.76
N LEU A 48 -27.24 1.68 29.26
CA LEU A 48 -26.88 2.30 27.98
C LEU A 48 -25.45 2.86 28.00
N ALA A 49 -25.04 3.47 29.11
CA ALA A 49 -23.67 3.96 29.28
C ALA A 49 -22.65 2.81 29.33
N GLU A 50 -22.99 1.68 29.96
CA GLU A 50 -22.14 0.48 29.98
C GLU A 50 -21.99 -0.15 28.59
N ASP A 51 -23.07 -0.27 27.83
CA ASP A 51 -23.04 -0.80 26.46
C ASP A 51 -22.23 0.12 25.52
N ALA A 52 -22.39 1.44 25.65
CA ALA A 52 -21.59 2.42 24.93
C ALA A 52 -20.10 2.32 25.27
N LYS A 53 -19.78 2.17 26.56
CA LYS A 53 -18.41 1.96 27.03
C LYS A 53 -17.81 0.67 26.47
N LEU A 54 -18.57 -0.43 26.47
CA LEU A 54 -18.10 -1.71 25.93
C LEU A 54 -17.80 -1.61 24.44
N THR A 55 -18.67 -0.95 23.69
CA THR A 55 -18.48 -0.70 22.26
C THR A 55 -17.21 0.11 21.99
N LEU A 56 -16.96 1.17 22.77
CA LEU A 56 -15.74 1.98 22.66
C LEU A 56 -14.47 1.17 22.99
N LEU A 57 -14.52 0.31 24.00
CA LEU A 57 -13.39 -0.57 24.34
C LEU A 57 -13.07 -1.55 23.21
N GLN A 58 -14.10 -2.16 22.60
CA GLN A 58 -13.91 -3.05 21.47
C GLN A 58 -13.34 -2.33 20.24
N GLN A 59 -13.79 -1.10 19.98
CA GLN A 59 -13.21 -0.27 18.92
C GLN A 59 -11.74 0.07 19.20
N ALA A 60 -11.39 0.42 20.44
CA ALA A 60 -10.01 0.69 20.83
C ALA A 60 -9.11 -0.54 20.69
N GLU A 61 -9.59 -1.73 21.09
CA GLU A 61 -8.86 -2.99 20.93
C GLU A 61 -8.59 -3.31 19.46
N ASN A 62 -9.60 -3.16 18.60
CA ASN A 62 -9.45 -3.37 17.16
C ASN A 62 -8.46 -2.36 16.54
N GLN A 63 -8.51 -1.11 16.98
CA GLN A 63 -7.56 -0.08 16.54
C GLN A 63 -6.13 -0.42 16.96
N MET A 64 -5.94 -0.93 18.18
CA MET A 64 -4.63 -1.34 18.69
C MET A 64 -4.07 -2.52 17.87
N LYS A 65 -4.88 -3.55 17.61
CA LYS A 65 -4.48 -4.68 16.74
C LYS A 65 -4.06 -4.21 15.36
N ASN A 66 -4.80 -3.27 14.77
CA ASN A 66 -4.43 -2.69 13.48
C ASN A 66 -3.10 -1.91 13.54
N GLN A 67 -2.85 -1.16 14.62
CA GLN A 67 -1.56 -0.48 14.82
C GLN A 67 -0.40 -1.47 15.01
N GLU A 68 -0.60 -2.56 15.73
CA GLU A 68 0.39 -3.62 15.90
C GLU A 68 0.73 -4.28 14.56
N HIS A 69 -0.28 -4.60 13.73
CA HIS A 69 -0.06 -5.11 12.38
C HIS A 69 0.76 -4.15 11.51
N LEU A 70 0.39 -2.86 11.50
CA LEU A 70 1.16 -1.84 10.76
C LEU A 70 2.59 -1.73 11.26
N ALA A 71 2.82 -1.80 12.58
CA ALA A 71 4.16 -1.79 13.15
C ALA A 71 4.99 -3.01 12.73
N THR A 72 4.39 -4.21 12.66
CA THR A 72 5.08 -5.41 12.17
C THR A 72 5.47 -5.30 10.68
N GLU A 73 4.56 -4.84 9.82
CA GLU A 73 4.86 -4.64 8.39
C GLU A 73 5.97 -3.60 8.19
N LEU A 74 5.95 -2.50 8.95
CA LEU A 74 7.01 -1.49 8.89
C LEU A 74 8.36 -2.07 9.32
N ALA A 75 8.41 -2.91 10.35
CA ALA A 75 9.63 -3.56 10.79
C ALA A 75 10.18 -4.53 9.72
N GLU A 76 9.31 -5.31 9.08
CA GLU A 76 9.68 -6.22 7.99
C GLU A 76 10.23 -5.47 6.77
N LEU A 77 9.55 -4.40 6.35
CA LEU A 77 10.02 -3.57 5.24
C LEU A 77 11.35 -2.88 5.57
N THR A 78 11.51 -2.39 6.79
CA THR A 78 12.78 -1.78 7.25
C THR A 78 13.91 -2.80 7.23
N SER A 79 13.66 -4.02 7.70
CA SER A 79 14.63 -5.12 7.63
C SER A 79 14.99 -5.46 6.18
N LYS A 80 14.01 -5.54 5.29
CA LYS A 80 14.23 -5.80 3.86
C LYS A 80 15.05 -4.69 3.19
N ILE A 81 14.79 -3.42 3.51
CA ILE A 81 15.57 -2.29 3.00
C ILE A 81 17.03 -2.42 3.44
N SER A 82 17.28 -2.67 4.73
CA SER A 82 18.64 -2.85 5.25
C SER A 82 19.39 -3.99 4.55
N LEU A 83 18.73 -5.14 4.31
CA LEU A 83 19.34 -6.26 3.59
C LEU A 83 19.68 -5.90 2.13
N LEU A 84 18.81 -5.14 1.47
CA LEU A 84 19.05 -4.69 0.09
C LEU A 84 20.18 -3.66 0.03
N GLU A 85 20.27 -2.75 1.00
CA GLU A 85 21.37 -1.78 1.11
C GLU A 85 22.71 -2.48 1.33
N ASP A 86 22.77 -3.48 2.22
CA ASP A 86 23.98 -4.28 2.44
C ASP A 86 24.38 -5.08 1.19
N ALA A 87 23.41 -5.68 0.49
CA ALA A 87 23.67 -6.39 -0.76
C ALA A 87 24.19 -5.46 -1.86
N LYS A 88 23.59 -4.26 -1.97
CA LYS A 88 24.02 -3.21 -2.90
C LYS A 88 25.45 -2.78 -2.59
N LYS A 89 25.77 -2.51 -1.33
CA LYS A 89 27.11 -2.12 -0.88
C LYS A 89 28.17 -3.16 -1.24
N LYS A 90 27.89 -4.46 -1.00
CA LYS A 90 28.79 -5.54 -1.41
C LYS A 90 29.03 -5.58 -2.91
N LYS A 91 27.98 -5.36 -3.71
CA LYS A 91 28.10 -5.32 -5.18
C LYS A 91 28.86 -4.10 -5.67
N GLU A 92 28.70 -2.95 -5.02
CA GLU A 92 29.50 -1.75 -5.29
C GLU A 92 30.98 -2.01 -4.95
N GLU A 93 31.28 -2.62 -3.81
CA GLU A 93 32.65 -3.01 -3.43
C GLU A 93 33.26 -3.97 -4.47
N GLU A 94 32.54 -5.03 -4.88
CA GLU A 94 32.99 -5.94 -5.95
C GLU A 94 33.27 -5.18 -7.25
N ALA A 95 32.38 -4.27 -7.67
CA ALA A 95 32.56 -3.48 -8.88
C ALA A 95 33.80 -2.57 -8.80
N THR A 96 34.06 -1.94 -7.65
CA THR A 96 35.28 -1.13 -7.47
C THR A 96 36.56 -1.99 -7.57
N LEU A 97 36.50 -3.22 -7.06
CA LEU A 97 37.62 -4.16 -7.10
C LEU A 97 37.90 -4.63 -8.53
N TRP A 98 36.85 -4.90 -9.31
CA TRP A 98 36.96 -5.21 -10.74
C TRP A 98 37.49 -4.03 -11.54
N GLN A 99 37.03 -2.81 -11.24
CA GLN A 99 37.54 -1.61 -11.88
C GLN A 99 39.04 -1.43 -11.65
N GLN A 100 39.51 -1.61 -10.41
CA GLN A 100 40.94 -1.55 -10.08
C GLN A 100 41.77 -2.62 -10.80
N LYS A 101 41.24 -3.85 -10.91
CA LYS A 101 41.91 -4.91 -11.68
C LYS A 101 42.01 -4.56 -13.17
N ALA A 102 40.93 -4.02 -13.75
CA ALA A 102 40.90 -3.63 -15.15
C ALA A 102 41.92 -2.51 -15.44
N THR A 103 42.05 -1.52 -14.56
CA THR A 103 43.06 -0.46 -14.71
C THR A 103 44.49 -1.00 -14.68
N VAL A 104 44.81 -1.92 -13.76
CA VAL A 104 46.14 -2.54 -13.69
C VAL A 104 46.47 -3.32 -14.96
N VAL A 105 45.52 -4.13 -15.47
CA VAL A 105 45.71 -4.88 -16.72
C VAL A 105 45.89 -3.94 -17.92
N GLN A 106 45.16 -2.82 -17.96
CA GLN A 106 45.31 -1.82 -19.01
C GLN A 106 46.71 -1.16 -18.96
N GLU A 107 47.19 -0.77 -17.78
CA GLU A 107 48.53 -0.21 -17.60
C GLU A 107 49.63 -1.20 -18.05
N ASP A 108 49.50 -2.48 -17.72
CA ASP A 108 50.47 -3.50 -18.14
C ASP A 108 50.42 -3.78 -19.65
N LEU A 109 49.23 -3.70 -20.26
CA LEU A 109 49.08 -3.78 -21.72
C LEU A 109 49.74 -2.58 -22.42
N GLU A 110 49.61 -1.38 -21.86
CA GLU A 110 50.28 -0.18 -22.40
C GLU A 110 51.80 -0.32 -22.31
N LYS A 111 52.36 -0.75 -21.17
CA LYS A 111 53.80 -1.01 -21.02
C LYS A 111 54.32 -2.04 -22.04
N THR A 112 53.60 -3.15 -22.22
CA THR A 112 54.02 -4.19 -23.19
C THR A 112 53.94 -3.70 -24.64
N LYS A 113 52.96 -2.86 -24.99
CA LYS A 113 52.90 -2.19 -26.29
C LYS A 113 54.09 -1.25 -26.50
N GLU A 114 54.44 -0.44 -25.51
CA GLU A 114 55.60 0.45 -25.55
C GLU A 114 56.91 -0.32 -25.71
N GLU A 115 57.10 -1.41 -24.96
CA GLU A 115 58.25 -2.29 -25.09
C GLU A 115 58.35 -2.92 -26.48
N LEU A 116 57.24 -3.45 -27.01
CA LEU A 116 57.18 -4.02 -28.36
C LEU A 116 57.52 -2.96 -29.43
N GLN A 117 56.94 -1.76 -29.32
CA GLN A 117 57.23 -0.66 -30.23
C GLN A 117 58.72 -0.29 -30.19
N LYS A 118 59.33 -0.24 -29.01
CA LYS A 118 60.76 0.00 -28.84
C LYS A 118 61.61 -1.11 -29.47
N THR A 119 61.22 -2.38 -29.34
CA THR A 119 61.92 -3.51 -29.99
C THR A 119 61.80 -3.46 -31.51
N VAL A 120 60.62 -3.14 -32.06
CA VAL A 120 60.41 -2.98 -33.50
C VAL A 120 61.22 -1.81 -34.06
N MET A 121 61.26 -0.68 -33.36
CA MET A 121 62.09 0.46 -33.74
C MET A 121 63.59 0.16 -33.65
N ALA A 122 64.03 -0.70 -32.70
CA ALA A 122 65.42 -1.15 -32.61
C ALA A 122 65.81 -2.17 -33.69
N ALA A 123 64.85 -2.90 -34.26
CA ALA A 123 65.06 -3.87 -35.33
C ALA A 123 65.05 -3.26 -36.75
N HIS A 124 64.66 -1.99 -36.91
CA HIS A 124 64.63 -1.33 -38.22
C HIS A 124 65.90 -0.50 -38.48
N VAL A 125 66.97 -1.20 -38.87
CA VAL A 125 68.10 -0.62 -39.64
C VAL A 125 68.44 -1.58 -40.78
N GLN A 126 67.78 -1.38 -41.93
CA GLN A 126 68.32 -1.56 -43.29
C GLN A 126 67.37 -0.89 -44.32
N GLU A 127 67.97 0.02 -45.12
CA GLU A 127 67.45 0.94 -46.17
C GLU A 127 66.80 0.27 -47.42
N PRO A 128 66.39 0.99 -48.52
CA PRO A 128 65.76 2.32 -48.71
C PRO A 128 64.53 2.35 -49.69
N VAL A 129 63.75 3.44 -49.64
CA VAL A 129 62.96 4.18 -50.68
C VAL A 129 61.99 3.46 -51.66
N HIS A 130 60.78 4.06 -51.79
CA HIS A 130 59.88 4.24 -52.96
C HIS A 130 58.54 3.48 -52.99
N GLY A 131 57.47 4.22 -53.33
CA GLY A 131 56.39 3.71 -54.17
C GLY A 131 55.01 3.56 -53.50
N GLU A 132 54.13 4.45 -53.92
CA GLU A 132 52.66 4.48 -53.86
C GLU A 132 51.93 3.11 -53.78
N SER A 133 50.82 3.06 -53.03
CA SER A 133 49.61 2.34 -53.46
C SER A 133 48.38 2.84 -52.69
N ASP A 134 47.40 3.21 -53.50
CA ASP A 134 46.00 3.53 -53.21
C ASP A 134 45.21 2.41 -52.49
N HIS A 135 43.99 2.79 -52.06
CA HIS A 135 42.86 1.99 -51.55
C HIS A 135 42.92 1.54 -50.08
N ASP A 136 41.93 1.79 -49.22
CA ASP A 136 40.48 1.86 -49.47
C ASP A 136 39.79 2.91 -48.58
N GLU A 137 38.94 3.71 -49.21
CA GLU A 137 37.87 4.49 -48.59
C GLU A 137 36.62 3.59 -48.54
N SER A 138 35.90 3.61 -47.42
CA SER A 138 34.54 3.05 -47.23
C SER A 138 34.36 1.52 -47.30
N ASP A 139 34.09 0.93 -46.14
CA ASP A 139 32.98 -0.02 -46.03
C ASP A 139 32.07 0.38 -44.86
N GLU A 140 31.15 1.30 -45.15
CA GLU A 140 29.87 1.39 -44.46
C GLU A 140 29.04 0.16 -44.86
N SER A 141 29.28 -0.97 -44.21
CA SER A 141 28.35 -2.10 -44.21
C SER A 141 27.91 -2.40 -42.79
N SER A 142 26.76 -1.83 -42.46
CA SER A 142 25.79 -2.31 -41.47
C SER A 142 26.04 -3.75 -41.01
N ALA A 143 26.49 -3.93 -39.77
CA ALA A 143 26.47 -5.22 -39.09
C ALA A 143 26.25 -4.99 -37.59
N GLU A 144 24.97 -4.79 -37.26
CA GLU A 144 24.33 -5.13 -36.00
C GLU A 144 25.12 -4.82 -34.71
N ALA A 145 24.71 -3.74 -34.01
CA ALA A 145 25.03 -3.53 -32.60
C ALA A 145 24.33 -4.60 -31.73
N SER A 146 24.80 -5.85 -31.83
CA SER A 146 24.31 -7.01 -31.12
C SER A 146 25.15 -7.22 -29.85
N ALA A 147 24.49 -7.19 -28.71
CA ALA A 147 25.08 -7.54 -27.42
C ALA A 147 24.34 -8.76 -26.86
N GLU A 148 25.06 -9.84 -26.57
CA GLU A 148 24.50 -10.95 -25.80
C GLU A 148 24.19 -10.46 -24.38
N LEU A 149 22.93 -10.54 -23.99
CA LEU A 149 22.54 -10.22 -22.62
C LEU A 149 23.07 -11.34 -21.72
N THR A 150 23.97 -11.00 -20.80
CA THR A 150 24.55 -11.95 -19.85
C THR A 150 23.43 -12.63 -19.06
N ASN A 151 23.40 -13.97 -19.06
CA ASN A 151 22.43 -14.83 -18.34
C ASN A 151 22.57 -14.76 -16.79
N GLY A 152 22.95 -13.60 -16.24
CA GLY A 152 23.18 -13.37 -14.83
C GLY A 152 21.87 -13.26 -14.04
N ALA A 153 21.63 -14.25 -13.18
CA ALA A 153 20.80 -14.20 -11.98
C ALA A 153 19.29 -13.85 -12.10
N ALA A 154 18.73 -13.66 -13.29
CA ALA A 154 17.30 -13.41 -13.51
C ALA A 154 16.51 -14.69 -13.87
N TYR A 155 16.90 -15.84 -13.33
CA TYR A 155 16.14 -17.08 -13.51
C TYR A 155 14.77 -16.91 -12.81
N LYS A 156 13.73 -16.59 -13.59
CA LYS A 156 12.30 -16.50 -13.18
C LYS A 156 11.82 -15.27 -12.39
N ASP A 157 12.43 -14.08 -12.49
CA ASP A 157 11.75 -12.91 -11.92
C ASP A 157 10.59 -12.45 -12.82
N ARG A 158 9.42 -13.08 -12.66
CA ARG A 158 8.12 -12.62 -13.18
C ARG A 158 7.30 -12.00 -12.07
N SER A 159 7.93 -11.26 -11.14
CA SER A 159 7.24 -10.64 -10.00
C SER A 159 6.07 -9.73 -10.41
N GLU A 160 6.02 -9.26 -11.66
CA GLU A 160 4.85 -8.58 -12.20
C GLU A 160 3.56 -9.40 -12.20
N GLU A 161 3.64 -10.73 -12.23
CA GLU A 161 2.47 -11.60 -12.20
C GLU A 161 1.74 -11.52 -10.86
N GLU A 162 2.44 -11.25 -9.76
CA GLU A 162 1.86 -11.15 -8.42
C GLU A 162 1.48 -9.71 -8.04
N ARG A 163 1.88 -8.71 -8.85
CA ARG A 163 1.61 -7.29 -8.57
C ARG A 163 0.13 -6.93 -8.74
N MET A 164 -0.34 -6.09 -7.83
CA MET A 164 -1.66 -5.44 -7.86
C MET A 164 -1.51 -3.91 -7.89
N THR A 165 -2.54 -3.22 -8.37
CA THR A 165 -2.52 -1.75 -8.39
C THR A 165 -2.67 -1.17 -6.99
N GLU A 166 -2.15 0.04 -6.75
CA GLU A 166 -2.33 0.74 -5.47
C GLU A 166 -3.83 0.92 -5.15
N ALA A 167 -4.63 1.25 -6.16
CA ALA A 167 -6.08 1.38 -6.02
C ALA A 167 -6.79 0.06 -5.67
N GLU A 168 -6.18 -1.09 -5.94
CA GLU A 168 -6.74 -2.41 -5.63
C GLU A 168 -6.36 -2.87 -4.22
N LYS A 169 -5.13 -2.60 -3.76
CA LYS A 169 -4.68 -2.99 -2.40
C LYS A 169 -4.97 -1.95 -1.31
N ASN A 170 -5.24 -0.70 -1.66
CA ASN A 170 -5.42 0.39 -0.72
C ASN A 170 -6.84 0.96 -0.78
N GLU A 171 -7.69 0.54 0.16
CA GLU A 171 -9.11 0.92 0.22
C GLU A 171 -9.29 2.44 0.33
N ARG A 172 -8.38 3.14 1.03
CA ARG A 172 -8.43 4.60 1.15
C ARG A 172 -8.26 5.24 -0.23
N VAL A 173 -7.26 4.82 -0.99
CA VAL A 173 -7.00 5.33 -2.35
C VAL A 173 -8.18 5.03 -3.27
N GLN A 174 -8.73 3.81 -3.20
CA GLN A 174 -9.92 3.42 -3.96
C GLN A 174 -11.11 4.36 -3.68
N LYS A 175 -11.43 4.61 -2.40
CA LYS A 175 -12.51 5.50 -2.00
C LYS A 175 -12.28 6.94 -2.45
N HIS A 176 -11.06 7.45 -2.35
CA HIS A 176 -10.74 8.81 -2.80
C HIS A 176 -10.90 8.94 -4.32
N LEU A 177 -10.46 7.96 -5.10
CA LEU A 177 -10.65 7.95 -6.55
C LEU A 177 -12.13 7.89 -6.95
N GLN A 178 -12.94 7.08 -6.25
CA GLN A 178 -14.40 7.02 -6.48
C GLN A 178 -15.10 8.35 -6.14
N ALA A 179 -14.72 8.99 -5.04
CA ALA A 179 -15.25 10.29 -4.65
C ALA A 179 -14.91 11.37 -5.69
N LEU A 180 -13.63 11.50 -6.06
CA LEU A 180 -13.19 12.44 -7.09
C LEU A 180 -13.85 12.18 -8.45
N SER A 181 -14.03 10.90 -8.82
CA SER A 181 -14.73 10.54 -10.07
C SER A 181 -16.18 11.03 -10.07
N THR A 182 -16.86 10.95 -8.92
CA THR A 182 -18.24 11.41 -8.76
C THR A 182 -18.33 12.94 -8.77
N GLU A 183 -17.43 13.62 -8.09
CA GLU A 183 -17.37 15.09 -8.06
C GLU A 183 -17.09 15.67 -9.45
N LEU A 184 -16.11 15.12 -10.16
CA LEU A 184 -15.72 15.60 -11.49
C LEU A 184 -16.75 15.27 -12.57
N ALA A 185 -17.57 14.22 -12.40
CA ALA A 185 -18.59 13.84 -13.38
C ALA A 185 -19.59 14.98 -13.67
N ASN A 186 -19.92 15.80 -12.67
CA ASN A 186 -20.86 16.91 -12.83
C ASN A 186 -20.28 18.09 -13.65
N ALA A 187 -18.96 18.23 -13.67
CA ALA A 187 -18.25 19.30 -14.37
C ALA A 187 -17.65 18.83 -15.71
N ARG A 188 -17.80 17.54 -16.06
CA ARG A 188 -17.16 16.95 -17.24
C ARG A 188 -17.90 17.31 -18.52
N ASP A 189 -17.18 17.88 -19.48
CA ASP A 189 -17.66 18.11 -20.84
C ASP A 189 -17.38 16.86 -21.71
N GLU A 190 -18.44 16.12 -22.05
CA GLU A 190 -18.35 14.88 -22.84
C GLU A 190 -17.81 15.09 -24.26
N THR A 191 -17.89 16.31 -24.80
CA THR A 191 -17.41 16.63 -26.15
C THR A 191 -15.90 16.80 -26.23
N LYS A 192 -15.23 16.96 -25.08
CA LYS A 192 -13.78 17.22 -24.97
C LYS A 192 -12.95 16.00 -24.57
N LYS A 193 -13.52 14.80 -24.69
CA LYS A 193 -12.78 13.56 -24.42
C LYS A 193 -11.68 13.36 -25.44
N THR A 194 -10.46 13.10 -24.96
CA THR A 194 -9.35 12.69 -25.81
C THR A 194 -9.46 11.21 -26.16
N GLN A 195 -8.70 10.76 -27.16
CA GLN A 195 -8.61 9.34 -27.52
C GLN A 195 -8.13 8.48 -26.33
N ASN A 196 -7.19 8.98 -25.53
CA ASN A 196 -6.69 8.28 -24.36
C ASN A 196 -7.76 8.15 -23.25
N ASP A 197 -8.64 9.15 -23.09
CA ASP A 197 -9.74 9.08 -22.13
C ASP A 197 -10.74 7.97 -22.50
N ILE A 198 -11.02 7.82 -23.81
CA ILE A 198 -11.90 6.78 -24.32
C ILE A 198 -11.28 5.40 -24.08
N ILE A 199 -9.98 5.23 -24.39
CA ILE A 199 -9.26 3.98 -24.16
C ILE A 199 -9.20 3.64 -22.66
N HIS A 200 -8.95 4.63 -21.80
CA HIS A 200 -8.90 4.43 -20.36
C HIS A 200 -10.27 4.02 -19.81
N ALA A 201 -11.34 4.72 -20.21
CA ALA A 201 -12.70 4.38 -19.80
C ALA A 201 -13.08 2.95 -20.22
N GLU A 202 -12.68 2.52 -21.41
CA GLU A 202 -12.90 1.16 -21.89
C GLU A 202 -12.14 0.12 -21.06
N ASN A 203 -10.87 0.40 -20.77
CA ASN A 203 -10.04 -0.49 -19.95
C ASN A 203 -10.63 -0.65 -18.55
N VAL A 204 -11.03 0.45 -17.90
CA VAL A 204 -11.69 0.42 -16.58
C VAL A 204 -13.01 -0.35 -16.65
N ARG A 205 -13.83 -0.11 -17.68
CA ARG A 205 -15.10 -0.82 -17.90
C ARG A 205 -14.91 -2.33 -18.07
N ALA A 206 -13.86 -2.74 -18.76
CA ALA A 206 -13.48 -4.14 -18.95
C ALA A 206 -12.74 -4.74 -17.74
N GLY A 207 -12.57 -4.00 -16.64
CA GLY A 207 -11.84 -4.46 -15.46
C GLY A 207 -10.34 -4.67 -15.69
N ARG A 208 -9.78 -4.04 -16.73
CA ARG A 208 -8.36 -4.12 -17.06
C ARG A 208 -7.57 -3.12 -16.24
N ASP A 209 -6.44 -3.58 -15.71
CA ASP A 209 -5.42 -2.74 -15.11
C ASP A 209 -4.04 -3.03 -15.70
N LYS A 210 -3.04 -2.26 -15.30
CA LYS A 210 -1.66 -2.37 -15.81
C LYS A 210 -1.08 -3.78 -15.64
N TYR A 211 -1.28 -4.42 -14.49
CA TYR A 211 -0.67 -5.71 -14.18
C TYR A 211 -1.51 -6.88 -14.71
N LYS A 212 -2.84 -6.79 -14.67
CA LYS A 212 -3.75 -7.74 -15.34
C LYS A 212 -3.48 -7.80 -16.84
N THR A 213 -3.30 -6.65 -17.48
CA THR A 213 -2.98 -6.58 -18.92
C THR A 213 -1.60 -7.18 -19.20
N LEU A 214 -0.60 -6.88 -18.36
CA LEU A 214 0.76 -7.42 -18.52
C LEU A 214 0.79 -8.95 -18.39
N ARG A 215 0.05 -9.51 -17.43
CA ARG A 215 -0.16 -10.96 -17.31
C ARG A 215 -0.79 -11.57 -18.55
N GLN A 216 -1.84 -10.93 -19.07
CA GLN A 216 -2.56 -11.42 -20.24
C GLN A 216 -1.68 -11.47 -21.50
N ILE A 217 -0.99 -10.37 -21.83
CA ILE A 217 -0.15 -10.31 -23.05
C ILE A 217 1.15 -11.13 -22.94
N ARG A 218 1.53 -11.54 -21.72
CA ARG A 218 2.67 -12.44 -21.47
C ARG A 218 2.26 -13.90 -21.27
N SER A 219 0.98 -14.22 -21.47
CA SER A 219 0.51 -15.60 -21.47
C SER A 219 0.99 -16.35 -22.72
N GLY A 220 1.02 -17.69 -22.65
CA GLY A 220 1.57 -18.51 -23.73
C GLY A 220 3.09 -18.55 -23.77
N ASN A 221 3.63 -19.34 -24.71
CA ASN A 221 5.08 -19.46 -24.89
C ASN A 221 5.62 -18.33 -25.79
N THR A 222 6.95 -18.18 -25.87
CA THR A 222 7.59 -17.14 -26.68
C THR A 222 7.23 -17.26 -28.17
N LYS A 223 7.17 -18.48 -28.71
CA LYS A 223 6.80 -18.70 -30.11
C LYS A 223 5.39 -18.20 -30.41
N GLN A 224 4.40 -18.55 -29.58
CA GLN A 224 3.02 -18.11 -29.77
C GLN A 224 2.91 -16.59 -29.79
N ARG A 225 3.56 -15.89 -28.86
CA ARG A 225 3.53 -14.42 -28.81
C ARG A 225 4.23 -13.76 -30.00
N ILE A 226 5.26 -14.41 -30.55
CA ILE A 226 5.90 -13.96 -31.80
C ILE A 226 4.95 -14.21 -32.99
N ASP A 227 4.36 -15.39 -33.09
CA ASP A 227 3.42 -15.72 -34.17
C ASP A 227 2.19 -14.77 -34.14
N GLU A 228 1.69 -14.42 -32.95
CA GLU A 228 0.63 -13.41 -32.77
C GLU A 228 1.09 -12.02 -33.22
N PHE A 229 2.32 -11.59 -32.88
CA PHE A 229 2.86 -10.31 -33.32
C PHE A 229 3.01 -10.21 -34.85
N GLU A 230 3.52 -11.26 -35.50
CA GLU A 230 3.69 -11.30 -36.97
C GLU A 230 2.36 -11.36 -37.74
N CYS A 231 1.24 -11.68 -37.07
CA CYS A 231 -0.08 -11.73 -37.68
C CYS A 231 -0.96 -10.48 -37.44
N MET A 232 -0.44 -9.47 -36.72
CA MET A 232 -1.11 -8.17 -36.49
C MET A 232 -0.81 -7.17 -37.62
#